data_AF-A0A925N4V3-F1
#
_entry.id   AF-A0A925N4V3-F1
#
_cell.length_a   1.000
_cell.length_b   1.000
_cell.length_c   1.000
_cell.angle_alpha   90.00
_cell.angle_beta   90.00
_cell.angle_gamma   90.00
#
_symmetry.space_group_name_H-M   'P 1'
#
loop_
_entity.id
_entity.type
_entity.pdbx_description
1 polymer ?
#
loop_
_entity_poly.entity_id
_entity_poly.type
_entity_poly.pdbx_seq_one_letter_code
_entity_poly.pdbx_strand_id
1 'polypeptide(L)'
;MRLVLVLGTMLWLVGASMPASGADIARLERVRDVPAADLTREAVERLPQSAFEPLDDVHRLAGHGGRGWWRLQPATAKGDRLLLVYHPYSARVSVLASPRAQVVTQTVFDRPHDARYSRRALVFPIGSDAVYISVEGARYPLRIAIEDAGVHAVNDLNHTRVLATMIGILVGVSLLTSLFWLMLRERVYLLYAASMLMQVLYLLCAYGEAYALPGLRELGRFGAAGVWFVATLSTVLSVYFLLDFAELRERAPRLCRALTWIGAYLPMVLLVLLVSPWPADKGWFPMTGNLLLLGANALALVTLFVAWWRGGRHAGFVLIGWVPLVVVSTARAMQLSSGSAMTPWLEYGLPAVCAFSAVVLGLGLADRMLAFRRERDTFQHHAERDALTGVFNRAGTERRIDWAIARARKEATDLSVLFLDLDHFKQINDTHGHAAGDACLNALVRVIGEELQYGDLLGRYGGEEFLMILPDAGRRHARDTAERIRVAVGQRCAKLAGMPDPLTVSIGLAQCTHNDTTVSLVTRADEAMYAAKRAGRNRIAIGEPAPA
;
A
#
# COMPACT_ATOMS: atom_id res chain seq x y z
N MET A 1 -1.17 7.34 -20.01
CA MET A 1 -0.86 8.77 -20.12
C MET A 1 -0.55 9.42 -18.77
N ARG A 2 -1.45 9.44 -17.77
CA ARG A 2 -1.20 10.10 -16.47
C ARG A 2 -0.01 9.52 -15.67
N LEU A 3 0.18 8.20 -15.64
CA LEU A 3 1.33 7.58 -14.96
C LEU A 3 2.68 7.85 -15.64
N VAL A 4 2.69 7.98 -16.97
CA VAL A 4 3.89 8.34 -17.74
C VAL A 4 4.32 9.77 -17.41
N LEU A 5 3.36 10.68 -17.22
CA LEU A 5 3.64 12.04 -16.78
C LEU A 5 4.27 12.06 -15.38
N VAL A 6 3.74 11.29 -14.42
CA VAL A 6 4.31 11.19 -13.06
C VAL A 6 5.75 10.69 -13.09
N LEU A 7 6.02 9.61 -13.83
CA LEU A 7 7.38 9.09 -13.99
C LEU A 7 8.29 10.10 -14.70
N GLY A 8 7.80 10.78 -15.73
CA GLY A 8 8.51 11.83 -16.46
C GLY A 8 8.90 13.00 -15.56
N THR A 9 8.00 13.48 -14.70
CA THR A 9 8.29 14.55 -13.73
C THR A 9 9.34 14.13 -12.72
N MET A 10 9.27 12.89 -12.20
CA MET A 10 10.28 12.36 -11.28
C MET A 10 11.65 12.25 -11.95
N LEU A 11 11.72 11.77 -13.20
CA LEU A 11 12.96 11.69 -13.97
C LEU A 11 13.51 13.07 -14.33
N TRP A 12 12.66 14.07 -14.58
CA TRP A 12 13.08 15.45 -14.79
C TRP A 12 13.72 16.06 -13.54
N LEU A 13 13.12 15.85 -12.36
CA LEU A 13 13.70 16.27 -11.08
C LEU A 13 15.08 15.63 -10.83
N VAL A 14 15.25 14.35 -11.21
CA VAL A 14 16.55 13.66 -11.18
C VAL A 14 17.56 14.31 -12.14
N GLY A 15 17.14 14.61 -13.37
CA GLY A 15 18.01 15.23 -14.39
C GLY A 15 18.45 16.65 -14.05
N ALA A 16 17.61 17.44 -13.37
CA ALA A 16 17.91 18.80 -12.96
C ALA A 16 18.95 18.88 -11.81
N SER A 17 19.30 17.74 -11.20
CA SER A 17 20.11 17.66 -9.97
C SER A 17 21.54 17.16 -10.22
N MET A 18 22.05 17.28 -11.45
CA MET A 18 23.40 16.81 -11.78
C MET A 18 24.47 17.63 -11.04
N PRO A 19 25.40 16.97 -10.33
CA PRO A 19 26.52 17.68 -9.70
C PRO A 19 27.41 18.28 -10.77
N ALA A 20 27.96 19.47 -10.49
CA ALA A 20 29.08 20.00 -11.24
C ALA A 20 30.27 19.02 -11.12
N SER A 21 30.92 18.71 -12.23
CA SER A 21 32.14 17.91 -12.27
C SER A 21 33.31 18.70 -11.65
N GLY A 22 33.43 18.68 -10.33
CA GLY A 22 34.61 19.18 -9.61
C GLY A 22 35.67 18.09 -9.53
N ALA A 23 36.73 18.21 -10.33
CA ALA A 23 37.79 17.21 -10.44
C ALA A 23 39.16 17.93 -10.37
N ASP A 24 39.40 18.68 -9.28
CA ASP A 24 40.63 19.47 -9.09
C ASP A 24 41.81 18.63 -8.55
N ILE A 25 42.01 17.45 -9.13
CA ILE A 25 43.08 16.51 -8.77
C ILE A 25 44.09 16.49 -9.92
N ALA A 26 45.32 16.94 -9.69
CA ALA A 26 46.37 16.96 -10.72
C ALA A 26 47.04 15.60 -10.88
N ARG A 27 47.31 14.91 -9.77
CA ARG A 27 47.96 13.59 -9.76
C ARG A 27 47.45 12.73 -8.64
N LEU A 28 47.32 11.43 -8.94
CA LEU A 28 47.05 10.38 -7.98
C LEU A 28 48.11 9.30 -8.15
N GLU A 29 48.80 8.95 -7.07
CA GLU A 29 49.86 7.94 -7.09
C GLU A 29 49.63 6.92 -5.98
N ARG A 30 49.80 5.64 -6.30
CA ARG A 30 49.79 4.55 -5.32
C ARG A 30 51.15 4.46 -4.63
N VAL A 31 51.13 4.36 -3.30
CA VAL A 31 52.34 4.14 -2.50
C VAL A 31 52.63 2.64 -2.43
N ARG A 32 53.79 2.21 -2.94
CA ARG A 32 54.25 0.81 -2.87
C ARG A 32 54.93 0.50 -1.54
N ASP A 33 54.85 -0.77 -1.13
CA ASP A 33 55.64 -1.37 -0.03
C ASP A 33 55.48 -0.78 1.38
N VAL A 34 54.33 -0.13 1.67
CA VAL A 34 54.01 0.33 3.03
C VAL A 34 52.82 -0.45 3.61
N PRO A 35 52.97 -1.09 4.80
CA PRO A 35 51.85 -1.73 5.49
C PRO A 35 50.75 -0.71 5.82
N ALA A 36 49.48 -1.11 5.66
CA ALA A 36 48.33 -0.21 5.80
C ALA A 36 48.20 0.46 7.19
N ALA A 37 48.82 -0.09 8.23
CA ALA A 37 48.54 0.26 9.62
C ALA A 37 49.30 1.49 10.18
N ASP A 38 50.44 1.92 9.63
CA ASP A 38 51.39 2.76 10.38
C ASP A 38 52.05 3.92 9.60
N LEU A 39 51.31 4.60 8.71
CA LEU A 39 51.85 5.76 7.99
C LEU A 39 51.74 7.05 8.82
N THR A 40 52.82 7.41 9.51
CA THR A 40 53.01 8.71 10.18
C THR A 40 53.61 9.73 9.22
N ARG A 41 53.45 11.03 9.52
CA ARG A 41 54.03 12.12 8.72
C ARG A 41 55.54 11.95 8.48
N GLU A 42 56.28 11.55 9.51
CA GLU A 42 57.73 11.32 9.40
C GLU A 42 58.09 10.14 8.50
N ALA A 43 57.26 9.09 8.47
CA ALA A 43 57.46 7.95 7.58
C ALA A 43 57.20 8.33 6.12
N VAL A 44 56.19 9.17 5.86
CA VAL A 44 55.89 9.73 4.52
C VAL A 44 57.07 10.54 3.98
N GLU A 45 57.61 11.46 4.78
CA GLU A 45 58.67 12.38 4.35
C GLU A 45 60.00 11.66 4.02
N ARG A 46 60.17 10.42 4.49
CA ARG A 46 61.35 9.57 4.22
C ARG A 46 61.18 8.64 3.01
N LEU A 47 60.00 8.59 2.37
CA LEU A 47 59.78 7.72 1.21
C LEU A 47 60.48 8.29 -0.04
N PRO A 48 61.25 7.46 -0.78
CA PRO A 48 61.85 7.89 -2.03
C PRO A 48 60.78 8.13 -3.11
N GLN A 49 61.07 8.98 -4.10
CA GLN A 49 60.14 9.24 -5.21
C GLN A 49 59.76 7.97 -6.00
N SER A 50 60.62 6.96 -6.02
CA SER A 50 60.37 5.65 -6.66
C SER A 50 59.28 4.82 -5.97
N ALA A 51 58.86 5.18 -4.75
CA ALA A 51 57.77 4.51 -4.04
C ALA A 51 56.38 4.92 -4.54
N PHE A 52 56.28 5.94 -5.40
CA PHE A 52 55.03 6.49 -5.91
C PHE A 52 54.80 6.06 -7.35
N GLU A 53 53.75 5.28 -7.57
CA GLU A 53 53.33 4.81 -8.89
C GLU A 53 52.12 5.61 -9.37
N PRO A 54 52.22 6.38 -10.47
CA PRO A 54 51.10 7.17 -10.98
C PRO A 54 49.97 6.29 -11.50
N LEU A 55 48.73 6.73 -11.27
CA LEU A 55 47.51 6.08 -11.77
C LEU A 55 46.88 6.91 -12.88
N ASP A 56 46.36 6.23 -13.91
CA ASP A 56 45.69 6.85 -15.05
C ASP A 56 44.33 7.47 -14.67
N ASP A 57 43.58 6.82 -13.76
CA ASP A 57 42.30 7.36 -13.24
C ASP A 57 42.55 8.07 -11.91
N VAL A 58 42.70 9.40 -11.97
CA VAL A 58 42.95 10.25 -10.79
C VAL A 58 41.74 10.45 -9.89
N HIS A 59 40.56 9.96 -10.28
CA HIS A 59 39.31 10.14 -9.54
C HIS A 59 38.84 8.87 -8.84
N ARG A 60 39.60 7.77 -8.92
CA ARG A 60 39.21 6.49 -8.34
C ARG A 60 40.31 5.85 -7.50
N LEU A 61 39.91 5.34 -6.35
CA LEU A 61 40.73 4.48 -5.52
C LEU A 61 40.36 3.02 -5.81
N ALA A 62 41.33 2.22 -6.26
CA ALA A 62 41.11 0.85 -6.70
C ALA A 62 40.64 -0.07 -5.56
N GLY A 63 39.49 -0.71 -5.75
CA GLY A 63 38.79 -1.51 -4.73
C GLY A 63 39.08 -3.02 -4.73
N HIS A 64 40.20 -3.51 -5.28
CA HIS A 64 40.53 -4.94 -5.24
C HIS A 64 41.85 -5.20 -4.50
N GLY A 65 41.74 -5.76 -3.29
CA GLY A 65 42.83 -6.05 -2.37
C GLY A 65 42.85 -5.19 -1.09
N GLY A 66 42.14 -4.05 -1.10
CA GLY A 66 41.59 -3.39 0.09
C GLY A 66 42.55 -2.89 1.18
N ARG A 67 43.85 -2.76 0.89
CA ARG A 67 44.85 -2.17 1.79
C ARG A 67 45.91 -1.45 0.97
N GLY A 68 46.09 -0.16 1.21
CA GLY A 68 47.10 0.64 0.53
C GLY A 68 46.94 2.12 0.82
N TRP A 69 48.01 2.87 0.57
CA TRP A 69 48.04 4.32 0.67
C TRP A 69 48.18 4.93 -0.73
N TRP A 70 47.55 6.09 -0.92
CA TRP A 70 47.65 6.87 -2.14
C TRP A 70 48.06 8.30 -1.79
N ARG A 71 48.94 8.88 -2.60
CA ARG A 71 49.32 10.29 -2.56
C ARG A 71 48.49 11.03 -3.60
N LEU A 72 47.87 12.12 -3.16
CA LEU A 72 46.98 12.94 -3.96
C LEU A 72 47.50 14.38 -3.99
N GLN A 73 47.65 14.92 -5.19
CA GLN A 73 48.17 16.27 -5.40
C GLN A 73 47.07 17.17 -5.97
N PRO A 74 46.62 18.20 -5.21
CA PRO A 74 45.64 19.17 -5.69
C PRO A 74 46.16 19.92 -6.93
N ALA A 75 45.30 20.20 -7.90
CA ALA A 75 45.71 20.92 -9.11
C ALA A 75 45.85 22.44 -8.91
N THR A 76 45.16 23.00 -7.93
CA THR A 76 45.28 24.42 -7.57
C THR A 76 45.63 24.59 -6.08
N ALA A 77 46.19 25.76 -5.68
CA ALA A 77 46.78 25.93 -4.35
C ALA A 77 45.97 26.82 -3.38
N LYS A 78 44.89 27.49 -3.81
CA LYS A 78 44.19 28.52 -3.01
C LYS A 78 42.73 28.15 -2.71
N GLY A 79 42.22 28.53 -1.53
CA GLY A 79 40.81 28.40 -1.12
C GLY A 79 40.55 27.43 0.04
N ASP A 80 39.33 27.44 0.58
CA ASP A 80 38.86 26.49 1.61
C ASP A 80 38.40 25.20 0.93
N ARG A 81 39.29 24.21 0.86
CA ARG A 81 39.15 23.01 0.04
C ARG A 81 38.79 21.79 0.86
N LEU A 82 37.96 20.95 0.26
CA LEU A 82 37.52 19.70 0.83
C LEU A 82 37.95 18.54 -0.07
N LEU A 83 38.64 17.56 0.53
CA LEU A 83 38.73 16.23 -0.05
C LEU A 83 37.45 15.47 0.27
N LEU A 84 36.81 14.99 -0.79
CA LEU A 84 35.54 14.28 -0.74
C LEU A 84 35.75 12.83 -1.17
N VAL A 85 35.25 11.89 -0.36
CA VAL A 85 35.22 10.47 -0.71
C VAL A 85 33.77 10.02 -0.78
N TYR A 86 33.28 9.80 -2.00
CA TYR A 86 31.86 9.51 -2.26
C TYR A 86 31.53 8.03 -2.06
N HIS A 87 30.31 7.78 -1.54
CA HIS A 87 29.74 6.46 -1.32
C HIS A 87 30.62 5.45 -0.55
N PRO A 88 31.26 5.81 0.59
CA PRO A 88 32.18 4.91 1.30
C PRO A 88 31.46 3.93 2.24
N TYR A 89 30.30 3.38 1.82
CA TYR A 89 29.40 2.63 2.69
C TYR A 89 29.98 1.33 3.30
N SER A 90 31.03 0.76 2.69
CA SER A 90 31.76 -0.39 3.25
C SER A 90 33.19 -0.04 3.67
N ALA A 91 33.63 1.19 3.41
CA ALA A 91 35.02 1.56 3.50
C ALA A 91 35.31 2.33 4.78
N ARG A 92 36.43 1.99 5.41
CA ARG A 92 37.07 2.85 6.39
C ARG A 92 38.13 3.66 5.66
N VAL A 93 38.06 4.98 5.80
CA VAL A 93 38.94 5.91 5.10
C VAL A 93 39.80 6.64 6.12
N SER A 94 41.10 6.58 5.92
CA SER A 94 42.08 7.28 6.74
C SER A 94 42.78 8.33 5.90
N VAL A 95 42.79 9.59 6.36
CA VAL A 95 43.39 10.71 5.64
C VAL A 95 44.43 11.39 6.50
N LEU A 96 45.60 11.66 5.91
CA LEU A 96 46.66 12.48 6.46
C LEU A 96 46.81 13.71 5.57
N ALA A 97 46.37 14.86 6.07
CA ALA A 97 46.40 16.15 5.39
C ALA A 97 46.99 17.25 6.29
N SER A 98 47.81 18.12 5.71
CA SER A 98 48.25 19.40 6.32
C SER A 98 47.03 20.33 6.37
N PRO A 99 46.61 20.86 7.55
CA PRO A 99 47.45 21.25 8.68
C PRO A 99 47.36 20.33 9.94
N ARG A 100 46.65 19.20 9.89
CA ARG A 100 46.31 18.43 11.12
C ARG A 100 47.41 17.52 11.66
N ALA A 101 48.48 17.25 10.90
CA ALA A 101 49.64 16.41 11.24
C ALA A 101 49.35 14.98 11.80
N GLN A 102 48.08 14.60 11.98
CA GLN A 102 47.62 13.32 12.50
C GLN A 102 46.66 12.66 11.49
N VAL A 103 46.68 11.32 11.47
CA VAL A 103 45.79 10.52 10.62
C VAL A 103 44.36 10.60 11.18
N VAL A 104 43.44 11.13 10.38
CA VAL A 104 42.02 11.15 10.72
C VAL A 104 41.34 9.99 10.02
N THR A 105 40.79 9.06 10.79
CA THR A 105 40.05 7.91 10.27
C THR A 105 38.56 8.13 10.45
N GLN A 106 37.77 7.92 9.38
CA GLN A 106 36.32 8.05 9.40
C GLN A 106 35.64 6.92 8.62
N THR A 107 34.44 6.56 9.07
CA THR A 107 33.46 5.75 8.36
C THR A 107 32.13 6.50 8.24
N VAL A 108 31.27 6.07 7.32
CA VAL A 108 29.89 6.61 7.19
C VAL A 108 29.07 6.41 8.48
N PHE A 109 29.51 5.56 9.41
CA PHE A 109 28.78 5.22 10.64
C PHE A 109 29.27 5.97 11.89
N ASP A 110 30.39 6.71 11.80
CA ASP A 110 31.08 7.28 12.98
C ASP A 110 30.36 8.50 13.61
N ARG A 111 30.79 8.83 14.84
CA ARG A 111 30.21 9.85 15.73
C ARG A 111 31.21 10.91 16.23
N PRO A 112 32.11 11.40 15.37
CA PRO A 112 31.84 12.76 14.92
C PRO A 112 31.74 12.84 13.40
N HIS A 113 30.59 13.35 12.94
CA HIS A 113 30.36 13.72 11.53
C HIS A 113 30.08 15.22 11.49
N ASP A 114 30.60 15.93 10.49
CA ASP A 114 30.35 17.36 10.33
C ASP A 114 28.88 17.58 9.94
N ALA A 115 28.11 18.22 10.83
CA ALA A 115 26.67 18.42 10.63
C ALA A 115 26.33 19.39 9.48
N ARG A 116 27.33 20.08 8.91
CA ARG A 116 27.14 20.99 7.77
C ARG A 116 26.93 20.25 6.44
N TYR A 117 27.34 18.98 6.38
CA TYR A 117 27.30 18.18 5.15
C TYR A 117 26.56 16.86 5.37
N SER A 118 25.88 16.37 4.34
CA SER A 118 25.24 15.08 4.32
C SER A 118 26.27 13.94 4.45
N ARG A 119 25.77 12.71 4.60
CA ARG A 119 26.61 11.50 4.63
C ARG A 119 26.84 10.90 3.24
N ARG A 120 26.53 11.64 2.17
CA ARG A 120 26.81 11.24 0.78
C ARG A 120 28.30 11.02 0.52
N ALA A 121 29.13 11.85 1.13
CA ALA A 121 30.59 11.77 1.07
C ALA A 121 31.19 11.93 2.47
N LEU A 122 32.37 11.32 2.68
CA LEU A 122 33.23 11.71 3.79
C LEU A 122 34.00 12.96 3.41
N VAL A 123 34.05 13.92 4.33
CA VAL A 123 34.57 15.27 4.10
C VAL A 123 35.80 15.50 4.95
N PHE A 124 36.92 15.81 4.30
CA PHE A 124 38.19 16.13 4.96
C PHE A 124 38.67 17.51 4.50
N PRO A 125 38.81 18.49 5.40
CA PRO A 125 39.41 19.77 5.03
C PRO A 125 40.90 19.59 4.74
N ILE A 126 41.37 20.15 3.63
CA ILE A 126 42.76 20.02 3.16
C ILE A 126 43.39 21.39 2.89
N GLY A 127 44.71 21.48 3.11
CA GLY A 127 45.52 22.62 2.68
C GLY A 127 46.01 22.49 1.23
N SER A 128 47.05 23.25 0.90
CA SER A 128 47.69 23.27 -0.43
C SER A 128 48.69 22.12 -0.66
N ASP A 129 49.05 21.39 0.39
CA ASP A 129 50.06 20.34 0.35
C ASP A 129 49.50 19.01 -0.19
N ALA A 130 50.40 18.06 -0.48
CA ALA A 130 50.02 16.70 -0.84
C ALA A 130 49.24 16.01 0.29
N VAL A 131 48.18 15.29 -0.08
CA VAL A 131 47.29 14.57 0.86
C VAL A 131 47.48 13.08 0.69
N TYR A 132 47.54 12.34 1.80
CA TYR A 132 47.66 10.89 1.79
C TYR A 132 46.36 10.26 2.25
N ILE A 133 45.84 9.33 1.46
CA ILE A 133 44.58 8.63 1.75
C ILE A 133 44.82 7.12 1.78
N SER A 134 44.22 6.44 2.74
CA SER A 134 44.16 4.99 2.84
C SER A 134 42.70 4.54 2.91
N VAL A 135 42.44 3.40 2.28
CA VAL A 135 41.11 2.83 2.17
C VAL A 135 41.18 1.36 2.58
N GLU A 136 40.42 1.02 3.62
CA GLU A 136 40.29 -0.35 4.12
C GLU A 136 38.85 -0.86 3.91
N GLY A 137 38.70 -2.11 3.48
CA GLY A 137 37.39 -2.77 3.38
C GLY A 137 36.47 -2.23 2.27
N ALA A 138 36.96 -1.35 1.40
CA ALA A 138 36.22 -0.94 0.21
C ALA A 138 35.96 -2.14 -0.70
N ARG A 139 34.68 -2.42 -0.95
CA ARG A 139 34.24 -3.51 -1.81
C ARG A 139 34.21 -3.13 -3.29
N TYR A 140 34.04 -1.83 -3.55
CA TYR A 140 33.95 -1.25 -4.88
C TYR A 140 34.90 -0.05 -4.95
N PRO A 141 35.38 0.30 -6.16
CA PRO A 141 36.18 1.51 -6.35
C PRO A 141 35.47 2.74 -5.78
N LEU A 142 36.19 3.52 -4.97
CA LEU A 142 35.66 4.76 -4.39
C LEU A 142 35.98 5.93 -5.29
N ARG A 143 35.00 6.82 -5.49
CA ARG A 143 35.23 8.08 -6.20
C ARG A 143 35.73 9.13 -5.24
N ILE A 144 36.75 9.86 -5.65
CA ILE A 144 37.33 10.97 -4.91
C ILE A 144 37.26 12.27 -5.72
N ALA A 145 37.10 13.39 -5.01
CA ALA A 145 37.10 14.73 -5.60
C ALA A 145 37.74 15.74 -4.63
N ILE A 146 38.29 16.81 -5.19
CA ILE A 146 38.61 18.03 -4.44
C ILE A 146 37.65 19.12 -4.94
N GLU A 147 36.91 19.70 -4.02
CA GLU A 147 35.95 20.78 -4.29
C GLU A 147 36.14 21.94 -3.30
N ASP A 148 35.71 23.13 -3.72
CA ASP A 148 35.56 24.27 -2.82
C ASP A 148 34.39 24.03 -1.84
N ALA A 149 34.57 24.41 -0.58
CA ALA A 149 33.58 24.16 0.47
C ALA A 149 32.20 24.77 0.17
N GLY A 150 32.14 25.95 -0.45
CA GLY A 150 30.90 26.61 -0.83
C GLY A 150 30.19 25.90 -1.99
N VAL A 151 30.95 25.48 -3.00
CA VAL A 151 30.41 24.69 -4.13
C VAL A 151 29.88 23.36 -3.65
N HIS A 152 30.62 22.68 -2.78
CA HIS A 152 30.19 21.41 -2.19
C HIS A 152 28.90 21.57 -1.38
N ALA A 153 28.81 22.59 -0.52
CA ALA A 153 27.61 22.84 0.28
C ALA A 153 26.34 23.02 -0.57
N VAL A 154 26.44 23.72 -1.71
CA VAL A 154 25.30 23.91 -2.63
C VAL A 154 24.91 22.57 -3.29
N ASN A 155 25.89 21.80 -3.77
CA ASN A 155 25.65 20.49 -4.39
C ASN A 155 25.03 19.50 -3.41
N ASP A 156 25.50 19.52 -2.16
CA ASP A 156 25.02 18.65 -1.09
C ASP A 156 23.60 19.02 -0.62
N LEU A 157 23.29 20.32 -0.58
CA LEU A 157 21.93 20.80 -0.32
C LEU A 157 20.95 20.36 -1.42
N ASN A 158 21.36 20.37 -2.69
CA ASN A 158 20.51 19.87 -3.77
C ASN A 158 20.31 18.35 -3.68
N HIS A 159 21.36 17.60 -3.34
CA HIS A 159 21.28 16.16 -3.09
C HIS A 159 20.25 15.82 -2.01
N THR A 160 20.36 16.46 -0.85
CA THR A 160 19.46 16.24 0.29
C THR A 160 18.01 16.62 -0.03
N ARG A 161 17.77 17.72 -0.76
CA ARG A 161 16.42 18.12 -1.22
C ARG A 161 15.75 17.07 -2.10
N VAL A 162 16.48 16.51 -3.07
CA VAL A 162 15.96 15.49 -3.99
C VAL A 162 15.61 14.22 -3.22
N LEU A 163 16.53 13.75 -2.37
CA LEU A 163 16.30 12.57 -1.54
C LEU A 163 15.13 12.76 -0.57
N ALA A 164 15.08 13.89 0.14
CA ALA A 164 13.99 14.20 1.06
C ALA A 164 12.63 14.23 0.36
N THR A 165 12.56 14.74 -0.88
CA THR A 165 11.33 14.73 -1.69
C THR A 165 10.87 13.29 -1.98
N MET A 166 11.78 12.41 -2.44
CA MET A 166 11.43 11.03 -2.76
C MET A 166 11.07 10.21 -1.51
N ILE A 167 11.82 10.38 -0.43
CA ILE A 167 11.56 9.73 0.87
C ILE A 167 10.24 10.23 1.46
N GLY A 168 9.94 11.52 1.35
CA GLY A 168 8.68 12.10 1.79
C GLY A 168 7.46 11.48 1.12
N ILE A 169 7.53 11.22 -0.20
CA ILE A 169 6.46 10.50 -0.93
C ILE A 169 6.27 9.09 -0.36
N LEU A 170 7.36 8.35 -0.17
CA LEU A 170 7.32 6.99 0.38
C LEU A 170 6.75 6.96 1.80
N VAL A 171 7.17 7.89 2.66
CA VAL A 171 6.62 8.04 4.03
C VAL A 171 5.13 8.35 3.98
N GLY A 172 4.70 9.29 3.13
CA GLY A 172 3.29 9.64 2.97
C GLY A 172 2.42 8.45 2.53
N VAL A 173 2.88 7.69 1.52
CA VAL A 173 2.19 6.47 1.08
C VAL A 173 2.18 5.42 2.19
N SER A 174 3.31 5.22 2.88
CA SER A 174 3.41 4.28 4.00
C SER A 174 2.43 4.62 5.12
N LEU A 175 2.33 5.89 5.52
CA LEU A 175 1.37 6.35 6.55
C LEU A 175 -0.08 6.13 6.11
N LEU A 176 -0.43 6.52 4.89
CA LEU A 176 -1.77 6.32 4.34
C LEU A 176 -2.17 4.84 4.36
N THR A 177 -1.26 3.95 3.96
CA THR A 177 -1.53 2.51 3.90
C THR A 177 -1.62 1.86 5.27
N SER A 178 -0.84 2.35 6.26
CA SER A 178 -1.00 1.97 7.66
C SER A 178 -2.36 2.37 8.22
N LEU A 179 -2.88 3.56 7.87
CA LEU A 179 -4.23 3.98 8.25
C LEU A 179 -5.30 3.07 7.63
N PHE A 180 -5.16 2.71 6.35
CA PHE A 180 -6.05 1.74 5.71
C PHE A 180 -6.00 0.38 6.40
N TRP A 181 -4.83 -0.10 6.81
CA TRP A 181 -4.74 -1.31 7.60
C TRP A 181 -5.46 -1.19 8.96
N LEU A 182 -5.33 -0.08 9.68
CA LEU A 182 -6.02 0.13 10.95
C LEU A 182 -7.55 0.07 10.80
N MET A 183 -8.07 0.61 9.70
CA MET A 183 -9.51 0.64 9.40
C MET A 183 -10.04 -0.70 8.87
N LEU A 184 -9.31 -1.36 7.98
CA LEU A 184 -9.78 -2.54 7.26
C LEU A 184 -9.34 -3.86 7.89
N ARG A 185 -8.24 -3.85 8.66
CA ARG A 185 -7.60 -5.03 9.29
C ARG A 185 -7.24 -6.15 8.31
N GLU A 186 -7.10 -5.80 7.04
CA GLU A 186 -6.76 -6.70 5.95
C GLU A 186 -5.24 -6.93 5.82
N ARG A 187 -4.84 -8.18 5.64
CA ARG A 187 -3.42 -8.59 5.63
C ARG A 187 -2.60 -7.90 4.54
N VAL A 188 -3.18 -7.68 3.37
CA VAL A 188 -2.49 -7.08 2.21
C VAL A 188 -1.99 -5.68 2.53
N TYR A 189 -2.77 -4.88 3.26
CA TYR A 189 -2.38 -3.52 3.64
C TYR A 189 -1.26 -3.53 4.69
N LEU A 190 -1.29 -4.48 5.62
CA LEU A 190 -0.20 -4.66 6.60
C LEU A 190 1.12 -5.00 5.91
N LEU A 191 1.10 -5.97 4.99
CA LEU A 191 2.30 -6.37 4.25
C LEU A 191 2.84 -5.22 3.41
N TYR A 192 1.96 -4.46 2.75
CA TYR A 192 2.37 -3.31 1.97
C TYR A 192 3.00 -2.22 2.85
N ALA A 193 2.33 -1.82 3.93
CA ALA A 193 2.83 -0.83 4.87
C ALA A 193 4.18 -1.24 5.49
N ALA A 194 4.31 -2.50 5.90
CA ALA A 194 5.56 -3.05 6.44
C ALA A 194 6.68 -3.06 5.39
N SER A 195 6.38 -3.45 4.14
CA SER A 195 7.35 -3.44 3.04
C SER A 195 7.83 -2.01 2.72
N MET A 196 6.92 -1.04 2.68
CA MET A 196 7.21 0.37 2.43
C MET A 196 8.04 0.98 3.55
N LEU A 197 7.71 0.70 4.81
CA LEU A 197 8.49 1.16 5.95
C LEU A 197 9.92 0.62 5.91
N MET A 198 10.10 -0.66 5.59
CA MET A 198 11.43 -1.25 5.43
C MET A 198 12.17 -0.68 4.22
N GLN A 199 11.47 -0.32 3.15
CA GLN A 199 12.07 0.32 1.98
C GLN A 199 12.51 1.77 2.29
N VAL A 200 11.71 2.53 3.04
CA VAL A 200 12.10 3.85 3.57
C VAL A 200 13.34 3.73 4.44
N LEU A 201 13.35 2.77 5.38
CA LEU A 201 14.48 2.53 6.26
C LEU A 201 15.73 2.13 5.46
N TYR A 202 15.57 1.27 4.46
CA TYR A 202 16.65 0.90 3.55
C TYR A 202 17.24 2.13 2.85
N LEU A 203 16.41 3.00 2.27
CA LEU A 203 16.89 4.21 1.61
C LEU A 203 17.59 5.15 2.60
N LEU A 204 17.03 5.36 3.79
CA LEU A 204 17.68 6.18 4.83
C LEU A 204 19.06 5.62 5.21
N CYS A 205 19.18 4.29 5.37
CA CYS A 205 20.46 3.66 5.68
C CYS A 205 21.44 3.69 4.48
N ALA A 206 20.96 3.37 3.28
CA ALA A 206 21.77 3.27 2.07
C ALA A 206 22.31 4.62 1.59
N TYR A 207 21.68 5.73 1.97
CA TYR A 207 22.16 7.10 1.70
C TYR A 207 22.79 7.77 2.92
N GLY A 208 22.79 7.11 4.08
CA GLY A 208 23.43 7.58 5.31
C GLY A 208 22.56 8.47 6.21
N GLU A 209 21.43 8.98 5.72
CA GLU A 209 20.50 9.86 6.46
C GLU A 209 19.97 9.23 7.77
N ALA A 210 19.80 7.91 7.82
CA ALA A 210 19.41 7.20 9.05
C ALA A 210 20.36 7.51 10.22
N TYR A 211 21.65 7.73 9.93
CA TYR A 211 22.67 7.96 10.94
C TYR A 211 22.78 9.43 11.37
N ALA A 212 22.06 10.34 10.72
CA ALA A 212 21.92 11.73 11.15
C ALA A 212 20.70 11.92 12.07
N LEU A 213 19.66 11.10 11.91
CA LEU A 213 18.40 11.24 12.64
C LEU A 213 18.48 10.75 14.09
N PRO A 214 17.94 11.52 15.07
CA PRO A 214 17.75 11.05 16.44
C PRO A 214 16.97 9.74 16.47
N GLY A 215 17.37 8.79 17.32
CA GLY A 215 16.76 7.46 17.43
C GLY A 215 17.29 6.43 16.41
N LEU A 216 17.37 6.78 15.12
CA LEU A 216 17.89 5.87 14.08
C LEU A 216 19.42 5.80 14.04
N ARG A 217 20.12 6.79 14.63
CA ARG A 217 21.59 6.83 14.70
C ARG A 217 22.23 5.62 15.37
N GLU A 218 21.50 4.87 16.20
CA GLU A 218 22.00 3.63 16.82
C GLU A 218 22.18 2.49 15.82
N LEU A 219 21.52 2.55 14.65
CA LEU A 219 21.69 1.57 13.58
C LEU A 219 23.13 1.54 13.03
N GLY A 220 23.90 2.63 13.20
CA GLY A 220 25.30 2.68 12.79
C GLY A 220 26.18 1.63 13.48
N ARG A 221 25.78 1.12 14.65
CA ARG A 221 26.51 0.07 15.38
C ARG A 221 26.60 -1.25 14.60
N PHE A 222 25.64 -1.50 13.70
CA PHE A 222 25.60 -2.70 12.88
C PHE A 222 26.37 -2.55 11.55
N GLY A 223 26.89 -1.34 11.26
CA GLY A 223 27.63 -1.02 10.04
C GLY A 223 26.90 -1.46 8.76
N ALA A 224 27.68 -1.94 7.79
CA ALA A 224 27.14 -2.43 6.52
C ALA A 224 26.19 -3.63 6.67
N ALA A 225 26.39 -4.50 7.67
CA ALA A 225 25.53 -5.65 7.90
C ALA A 225 24.09 -5.24 8.24
N GLY A 226 23.92 -4.14 8.98
CA GLY A 226 22.59 -3.57 9.27
C GLY A 226 21.84 -3.16 8.00
N VAL A 227 22.53 -2.55 7.03
CA VAL A 227 21.93 -2.16 5.74
C VAL A 227 21.43 -3.38 4.97
N TRP A 228 22.23 -4.45 4.94
CA TRP A 228 21.88 -5.72 4.29
C TRP A 228 20.71 -6.43 4.98
N PHE A 229 20.67 -6.39 6.31
CA PHE A 229 19.55 -6.92 7.08
C PHE A 229 18.23 -6.26 6.67
N VAL A 230 18.19 -4.93 6.66
CA VAL A 230 17.00 -4.15 6.28
C VAL A 230 16.59 -4.42 4.83
N ALA A 231 17.56 -4.43 3.90
CA ALA A 231 17.30 -4.73 2.49
C ALA A 231 16.70 -6.13 2.27
N THR A 232 17.25 -7.14 2.98
CA THR A 232 16.80 -8.53 2.87
C THR A 232 15.39 -8.69 3.44
N LEU A 233 15.13 -8.10 4.61
CA LEU A 233 13.80 -8.12 5.23
C LEU A 233 12.76 -7.40 4.37
N SER A 234 13.11 -6.25 3.79
CA SER A 234 12.27 -5.52 2.83
C SER A 234 11.89 -6.39 1.63
N THR A 235 12.86 -7.15 1.09
CA THR A 235 12.64 -8.06 -0.04
C THR A 235 11.64 -9.16 0.32
N VAL A 236 11.83 -9.82 1.48
CA VAL A 236 10.92 -10.88 1.95
C VAL A 236 9.49 -10.36 2.10
N LEU A 237 9.31 -9.21 2.74
CA LEU A 237 7.98 -8.59 2.92
C LEU A 237 7.35 -8.20 1.59
N SER A 238 8.15 -7.66 0.66
CA SER A 238 7.71 -7.28 -0.68
C SER A 238 7.23 -8.49 -1.49
N VAL A 239 7.91 -9.64 -1.37
CA VAL A 239 7.50 -10.89 -2.00
C VAL A 239 6.16 -11.37 -1.43
N TYR A 240 5.97 -11.39 -0.11
CA TYR A 240 4.68 -11.78 0.47
C TYR A 240 3.55 -10.82 0.06
N PHE A 241 3.81 -9.51 0.04
CA PHE A 241 2.87 -8.53 -0.48
C PHE A 241 2.49 -8.85 -1.94
N LEU A 242 3.46 -9.12 -2.81
CA LEU A 242 3.25 -9.49 -4.20
C LEU A 242 2.37 -10.72 -4.39
N LEU A 243 2.65 -11.78 -3.62
CA LEU A 243 1.90 -13.04 -3.68
C LEU A 243 0.41 -12.84 -3.39
N ASP A 244 0.11 -12.01 -2.38
CA ASP A 244 -1.26 -11.77 -1.92
C ASP A 244 -1.96 -10.70 -2.78
N PHE A 245 -1.29 -9.59 -3.08
CA PHE A 245 -1.86 -8.47 -3.85
C PHE A 245 -2.18 -8.85 -5.29
N ALA A 246 -1.28 -9.58 -5.96
CA ALA A 246 -1.47 -10.00 -7.35
C ALA A 246 -2.19 -11.36 -7.51
N GLU A 247 -2.69 -11.94 -6.41
CA GLU A 247 -3.42 -13.23 -6.40
C GLU A 247 -2.64 -14.36 -7.09
N LEU A 248 -1.32 -14.40 -6.87
CA LEU A 248 -0.42 -15.27 -7.64
C LEU A 248 -0.65 -16.76 -7.33
N ARG A 249 -1.18 -17.08 -6.16
CA ARG A 249 -1.50 -18.46 -5.75
C ARG A 249 -2.56 -19.08 -6.65
N GLU A 250 -3.59 -18.32 -6.99
CA GLU A 250 -4.71 -18.76 -7.83
C GLU A 250 -4.30 -18.80 -9.30
N ARG A 251 -3.58 -17.76 -9.74
CA ARG A 251 -3.30 -17.57 -11.17
C ARG A 251 -2.04 -18.26 -11.66
N ALA A 252 -1.03 -18.49 -10.82
CA ALA A 252 0.26 -19.07 -11.22
C ALA A 252 0.89 -19.95 -10.11
N PRO A 253 0.22 -21.04 -9.66
CA PRO A 253 0.59 -21.75 -8.42
C PRO A 253 1.99 -22.37 -8.40
N ARG A 254 2.49 -22.87 -9.55
CA ARG A 254 3.85 -23.45 -9.62
C ARG A 254 4.93 -22.37 -9.52
N LEU A 255 4.78 -21.27 -10.28
CA LEU A 255 5.69 -20.14 -10.26
C LEU A 255 5.65 -19.40 -8.91
N CYS A 256 4.45 -19.26 -8.33
CA CYS A 256 4.26 -18.73 -6.98
C CYS A 256 5.08 -19.51 -5.95
N ARG A 257 5.03 -20.85 -5.96
CA ARG A 257 5.84 -21.66 -5.04
C ARG A 257 7.33 -21.44 -5.24
N ALA A 258 7.80 -21.41 -6.48
CA ALA A 258 9.20 -21.14 -6.79
C ALA A 258 9.63 -19.75 -6.28
N LEU A 259 8.78 -18.73 -6.48
CA LEU A 259 9.02 -17.36 -6.02
C LEU A 259 9.05 -17.27 -4.49
N THR A 260 8.21 -18.01 -3.77
CA THR A 260 8.27 -18.06 -2.31
C THR A 260 9.60 -18.65 -1.81
N TRP A 261 10.08 -19.72 -2.43
CA TRP A 261 11.37 -20.32 -2.06
C TRP A 261 12.54 -19.37 -2.33
N ILE A 262 12.61 -18.84 -3.55
CA ILE A 262 13.75 -18.02 -4.00
C ILE A 262 13.71 -16.61 -3.42
N GLY A 263 12.51 -16.01 -3.32
CA GLY A 263 12.31 -14.63 -2.90
C GLY A 263 12.01 -14.43 -1.42
N ALA A 264 11.65 -15.48 -0.66
CA ALA A 264 11.35 -15.36 0.77
C ALA A 264 12.16 -16.31 1.65
N TYR A 265 12.13 -17.63 1.38
CA TYR A 265 12.77 -18.60 2.27
C TYR A 265 14.31 -18.58 2.18
N LEU A 266 14.90 -18.58 0.97
CA LEU A 266 16.35 -18.46 0.83
C LEU A 266 16.89 -17.14 1.41
N PRO A 267 16.29 -15.96 1.17
CA PRO A 267 16.70 -14.72 1.82
C PRO A 267 16.56 -14.76 3.34
N MET A 268 15.55 -15.44 3.89
CA MET A 268 15.41 -15.63 5.34
C MET A 268 16.57 -16.46 5.91
N VAL A 269 16.98 -17.53 5.23
CA VAL A 269 18.15 -18.32 5.61
C VAL A 269 19.41 -17.46 5.56
N LEU A 270 19.58 -16.65 4.51
CA LEU A 270 20.70 -15.69 4.43
C LEU A 270 20.69 -14.72 5.61
N LEU A 271 19.53 -14.18 5.98
CA LEU A 271 19.39 -13.25 7.11
C LEU A 271 19.77 -13.90 8.45
N VAL A 272 19.40 -15.17 8.67
CA VAL A 272 19.87 -15.95 9.83
C VAL A 272 21.39 -16.10 9.81
N LEU A 273 21.97 -16.44 8.65
CA LEU A 273 23.42 -16.56 8.50
C LEU A 273 24.14 -15.22 8.65
N LEU A 274 23.52 -14.09 8.32
CA LEU A 274 24.12 -12.76 8.48
C LEU A 274 24.28 -12.40 9.96
N VAL A 275 23.26 -12.69 10.77
CA VAL A 275 23.22 -12.36 12.21
C VAL A 275 23.94 -13.43 13.06
N SER A 276 24.03 -14.66 12.55
CA SER A 276 24.76 -15.75 13.20
C SER A 276 26.26 -15.44 13.35
N PRO A 277 26.91 -15.87 14.45
CA PRO A 277 28.36 -15.78 14.60
C PRO A 277 29.13 -16.64 13.58
N TRP A 278 28.47 -17.62 12.96
CA TRP A 278 29.02 -18.43 11.88
C TRP A 278 28.27 -18.17 10.56
N PRO A 279 28.96 -18.02 9.41
CA PRO A 279 30.42 -18.05 9.22
C PRO A 279 31.09 -16.77 9.75
N ALA A 280 32.35 -16.86 10.18
CA ALA A 280 33.10 -15.71 10.72
C ALA A 280 33.36 -14.63 9.65
N ASP A 281 33.71 -15.06 8.42
CA ASP A 281 33.78 -14.16 7.28
C ASP A 281 32.40 -14.00 6.62
N LYS A 282 31.97 -12.76 6.44
CA LYS A 282 30.71 -12.38 5.79
C LYS A 282 30.91 -11.77 4.40
N GLY A 283 32.13 -11.76 3.86
CA GLY A 283 32.45 -11.17 2.55
C GLY A 283 31.61 -11.73 1.40
N TRP A 284 31.21 -13.00 1.49
CA TRP A 284 30.34 -13.70 0.54
C TRP A 284 28.90 -13.17 0.50
N PHE A 285 28.38 -12.65 1.62
CA PHE A 285 26.94 -12.37 1.79
C PHE A 285 26.38 -11.43 0.70
N PRO A 286 26.99 -10.27 0.38
CA PRO A 286 26.42 -9.37 -0.62
C PRO A 286 26.42 -9.92 -2.04
N MET A 287 27.40 -10.75 -2.41
CA MET A 287 27.42 -11.37 -3.74
C MET A 287 26.28 -12.38 -3.88
N THR A 288 26.14 -13.28 -2.90
CA THR A 288 25.04 -14.26 -2.86
C THR A 288 23.69 -13.57 -2.78
N GLY A 289 23.56 -12.54 -1.93
CA GLY A 289 22.35 -11.74 -1.79
C GLY A 289 21.95 -11.03 -3.08
N ASN A 290 22.90 -10.42 -3.80
CA ASN A 290 22.64 -9.76 -5.08
C ASN A 290 22.21 -10.77 -6.15
N LEU A 291 22.87 -11.92 -6.27
CA LEU A 291 22.50 -12.97 -7.24
C LEU A 291 21.09 -13.49 -6.95
N LEU A 292 20.77 -13.73 -5.69
CA LEU A 292 19.46 -14.19 -5.27
C LEU A 292 18.38 -13.15 -5.54
N LEU A 293 18.66 -11.87 -5.27
CA LEU A 293 17.78 -10.75 -5.57
C LEU A 293 17.48 -10.64 -7.08
N LEU A 294 18.51 -10.74 -7.93
CA LEU A 294 18.35 -10.71 -9.39
C LEU A 294 17.51 -11.90 -9.89
N GLY A 295 17.77 -13.10 -9.37
CA GLY A 295 16.98 -14.30 -9.68
C GLY A 295 15.53 -14.16 -9.22
N ALA A 296 15.30 -13.67 -8.01
CA ALA A 296 13.95 -13.41 -7.47
C ALA A 296 13.20 -12.36 -8.29
N ASN A 297 13.87 -11.27 -8.71
CA ASN A 297 13.28 -10.22 -9.54
C ASN A 297 12.87 -10.76 -10.92
N ALA A 298 13.74 -11.50 -11.59
CA ALA A 298 13.43 -12.11 -12.89
C ALA A 298 12.23 -13.07 -12.77
N LEU A 299 12.24 -13.93 -11.76
CA LEU A 299 11.13 -14.85 -11.51
C LEU A 299 9.83 -14.12 -11.14
N ALA A 300 9.90 -13.04 -10.35
CA ALA A 300 8.76 -12.21 -10.00
C ALA A 300 8.13 -11.59 -11.24
N LEU A 301 8.93 -10.99 -12.14
CA LEU A 301 8.42 -10.41 -13.39
C LEU A 301 7.74 -11.45 -14.29
N VAL A 302 8.35 -12.63 -14.45
CA VAL A 302 7.73 -13.74 -15.22
C VAL A 302 6.42 -14.19 -14.58
N THR A 303 6.40 -14.37 -13.25
CA THR A 303 5.22 -14.80 -12.51
C THR A 303 4.07 -13.79 -12.64
N LEU A 304 4.39 -12.50 -12.51
CA LEU A 304 3.44 -11.40 -12.65
C LEU A 304 2.92 -11.28 -14.08
N PHE A 305 3.79 -11.42 -15.07
CA PHE A 305 3.39 -11.40 -16.48
C PHE A 305 2.41 -12.53 -16.79
N VAL A 306 2.70 -13.76 -16.32
CA VAL A 306 1.78 -14.90 -16.47
C VAL A 306 0.45 -14.64 -15.76
N ALA A 307 0.47 -14.12 -14.53
CA ALA A 307 -0.75 -13.80 -13.79
C ALA A 307 -1.59 -12.71 -14.49
N TRP A 308 -0.94 -11.68 -15.03
CA TRP A 308 -1.59 -10.61 -15.80
C TRP A 308 -2.20 -11.15 -17.10
N TRP A 309 -1.46 -11.97 -17.84
CA TRP A 309 -1.94 -12.62 -19.07
C TRP A 309 -3.15 -13.53 -18.83
N ARG A 310 -3.25 -14.13 -17.64
CA ARG A 310 -4.42 -14.89 -17.17
C ARG A 310 -5.54 -14.01 -16.60
N GLY A 311 -5.60 -12.74 -17.00
CA GLY A 311 -6.65 -11.78 -16.60
C GLY A 311 -6.41 -11.10 -15.25
N GLY A 312 -5.20 -11.16 -14.69
CA GLY A 312 -4.84 -10.58 -13.38
C GLY A 312 -4.70 -9.08 -13.42
N ARG A 313 -5.79 -8.35 -13.18
CA ARG A 313 -5.77 -6.88 -13.15
C ARG A 313 -4.77 -6.34 -12.13
N HIS A 314 -4.73 -6.88 -10.92
CA HIS A 314 -3.79 -6.46 -9.87
C HIS A 314 -2.32 -6.73 -10.26
N ALA A 315 -2.04 -7.84 -10.95
CA ALA A 315 -0.69 -8.13 -11.46
C ALA A 315 -0.21 -7.05 -12.47
N GLY A 316 -1.13 -6.50 -13.27
CA GLY A 316 -0.83 -5.39 -14.18
C GLY A 316 -0.36 -4.11 -13.47
N PHE A 317 -1.01 -3.74 -12.36
CA PHE A 317 -0.55 -2.61 -11.52
C PHE A 317 0.86 -2.85 -11.00
N VAL A 318 1.15 -4.07 -10.53
CA VAL A 318 2.49 -4.37 -10.03
C VAL A 318 3.53 -4.31 -11.13
N LEU A 319 3.27 -4.87 -12.32
CA LEU A 319 4.18 -4.78 -13.46
C LEU A 319 4.54 -3.33 -13.81
N ILE A 320 3.56 -2.42 -13.83
CA ILE A 320 3.79 -1.01 -14.14
C ILE A 320 4.73 -0.36 -13.12
N GLY A 321 4.54 -0.63 -11.82
CA GLY A 321 5.40 -0.07 -10.77
C GLY A 321 6.77 -0.75 -10.67
N TRP A 322 6.82 -2.07 -10.85
CA TRP A 322 8.01 -2.88 -10.58
C TRP A 322 8.97 -3.02 -11.75
N VAL A 323 8.51 -2.95 -13.01
CA VAL A 323 9.44 -3.06 -14.15
C VAL A 323 10.52 -1.95 -14.09
N PRO A 324 10.19 -0.65 -13.93
CA PRO A 324 11.21 0.39 -13.76
C PRO A 324 12.10 0.16 -12.52
N LEU A 325 11.51 -0.30 -11.41
CA LEU A 325 12.24 -0.60 -10.18
C LEU A 325 13.28 -1.71 -10.39
N VAL A 326 12.90 -2.81 -11.04
CA VAL A 326 13.79 -3.93 -11.35
C VAL A 326 14.88 -3.51 -12.34
N VAL A 327 14.55 -2.72 -13.36
CA VAL A 327 15.54 -2.22 -14.34
C VAL A 327 16.61 -1.36 -13.64
N VAL A 328 16.20 -0.37 -12.85
CA VAL A 328 17.14 0.53 -12.16
C VAL A 328 17.94 -0.19 -11.08
N SER A 329 17.32 -1.06 -10.29
CA SER A 329 18.02 -1.84 -9.27
C SER A 329 19.03 -2.82 -9.88
N THR A 330 18.69 -3.45 -11.01
CA THR A 330 19.61 -4.32 -11.77
C THR A 330 20.77 -3.52 -12.34
N ALA A 331 20.50 -2.36 -12.95
CA ALA A 331 21.54 -1.49 -13.47
C ALA A 331 22.47 -0.99 -12.35
N ARG A 332 21.94 -0.67 -11.18
CA ARG A 332 22.73 -0.29 -9.99
C ARG A 332 23.56 -1.46 -9.47
N ALA A 333 23.02 -2.68 -9.41
CA ALA A 333 23.76 -3.87 -9.01
C ALA A 333 24.92 -4.19 -9.97
N MET A 334 24.69 -4.04 -11.28
CA MET A 334 25.72 -4.18 -12.31
C MET A 334 26.77 -3.08 -12.25
N GLN A 335 26.36 -1.82 -12.00
CA GLN A 335 27.28 -0.69 -11.83
C GLN A 335 28.20 -0.90 -10.63
N LEU A 336 27.65 -1.27 -9.47
CA LEU A 336 28.43 -1.62 -8.28
C LEU A 336 29.42 -2.74 -8.60
N SER A 337 28.96 -3.83 -9.23
CA SER A 337 29.79 -5.00 -9.55
C SER A 337 30.91 -4.70 -10.56
N SER A 338 30.66 -3.81 -11.52
CA SER A 338 31.65 -3.38 -12.53
C SER A 338 32.61 -2.29 -12.04
N GLY A 339 32.33 -1.66 -10.89
CA GLY A 339 33.13 -0.54 -10.37
C GLY A 339 33.11 0.71 -11.26
N SER A 340 32.12 0.82 -12.15
CA SER A 340 31.90 2.00 -12.99
C SER A 340 31.45 3.19 -12.16
N ALA A 341 31.67 4.42 -12.66
CA ALA A 341 31.30 5.64 -11.94
C ALA A 341 29.79 5.68 -11.70
N MET A 342 29.39 6.04 -10.47
CA MET A 342 27.99 6.29 -10.15
C MET A 342 27.52 7.55 -10.90
N THR A 343 26.67 7.36 -11.90
CA THR A 343 26.03 8.43 -12.66
C THR A 343 24.79 8.96 -11.93
N PRO A 344 24.40 10.24 -12.09
CA PRO A 344 23.26 10.82 -11.38
C PRO A 344 21.94 10.06 -11.54
N TRP A 345 21.66 9.51 -12.72
CA TRP A 345 20.45 8.72 -12.96
C TRP A 345 20.42 7.40 -12.19
N LEU A 346 21.58 6.80 -11.87
CA LEU A 346 21.67 5.61 -11.02
C LEU A 346 21.63 5.98 -9.54
N GLU A 347 22.23 7.12 -9.17
CA GLU A 347 22.23 7.62 -7.81
C GLU A 347 20.82 8.00 -7.35
N TYR A 348 20.07 8.77 -8.14
CA TYR A 348 18.73 9.24 -7.75
C TYR A 348 17.60 8.40 -8.35
N GLY A 349 17.89 7.58 -9.36
CA GLY A 349 16.89 6.75 -10.02
C GLY A 349 16.23 5.77 -9.06
N LEU A 350 16.98 5.15 -8.15
CA LEU A 350 16.43 4.15 -7.23
C LEU A 350 15.36 4.74 -6.28
N PRO A 351 15.63 5.83 -5.52
CA PRO A 351 14.59 6.51 -4.74
C PRO A 351 13.38 6.93 -5.57
N ALA A 352 13.61 7.44 -6.79
CA ALA A 352 12.55 7.89 -7.68
C ALA A 352 11.64 6.74 -8.13
N VAL A 353 12.20 5.61 -8.58
CA VAL A 353 11.38 4.45 -9.00
C VAL A 353 10.71 3.75 -7.82
N CYS A 354 11.31 3.79 -6.62
CA CYS A 354 10.64 3.35 -5.39
C CYS A 354 9.41 4.21 -5.10
N ALA A 355 9.54 5.54 -5.13
CA ALA A 355 8.42 6.46 -4.91
C ALA A 355 7.34 6.31 -5.99
N PHE A 356 7.73 6.16 -7.26
CA PHE A 356 6.82 5.87 -8.36
C PHE A 356 6.04 4.57 -8.13
N SER A 357 6.75 3.48 -7.83
CA SER A 357 6.15 2.18 -7.54
C SER A 357 5.17 2.27 -6.37
N ALA A 358 5.53 3.02 -5.32
CA ALA A 358 4.66 3.24 -4.16
C ALA A 358 3.33 3.92 -4.53
N VAL A 359 3.37 4.93 -5.41
CA VAL A 359 2.16 5.60 -5.91
C VAL A 359 1.32 4.68 -6.78
N VAL A 360 1.94 3.94 -7.71
CA VAL A 360 1.23 3.01 -8.60
C VAL A 360 0.52 1.91 -7.81
N LEU A 361 1.22 1.30 -6.84
CA LEU A 361 0.66 0.25 -6.00
C LEU A 361 -0.38 0.81 -5.02
N GLY A 362 -0.22 2.04 -4.53
CA GLY A 362 -1.24 2.75 -3.77
C GLY A 362 -2.56 2.90 -4.55
N LEU A 363 -2.48 3.24 -5.85
CA LEU A 363 -3.66 3.27 -6.73
C LEU A 363 -4.28 1.86 -6.91
N GLY A 364 -3.45 0.84 -7.05
CA GLY A 364 -3.91 -0.55 -7.13
C GLY A 364 -4.62 -1.02 -5.85
N LEU A 365 -4.17 -0.59 -4.67
CA LEU A 365 -4.84 -0.85 -3.39
C LEU A 365 -6.19 -0.11 -3.27
N ALA A 366 -6.27 1.11 -3.79
CA ALA A 366 -7.53 1.85 -3.86
C ALA A 366 -8.53 1.17 -4.80
N ASP A 367 -8.08 0.65 -5.94
CA ASP A 367 -8.90 -0.13 -6.87
C ASP A 367 -9.45 -1.40 -6.20
N ARG A 368 -8.58 -2.15 -5.50
CA ARG A 368 -8.98 -3.34 -4.73
C ARG A 368 -10.03 -3.00 -3.68
N MET A 369 -9.86 -1.89 -2.97
CA MET A 369 -10.83 -1.41 -1.97
C MET A 369 -12.19 -1.09 -2.59
N LEU A 370 -12.21 -0.42 -3.75
CA LEU A 370 -13.45 -0.11 -4.47
C LEU A 370 -14.15 -1.38 -4.97
N ALA A 371 -13.39 -2.36 -5.45
CA ALA A 371 -13.93 -3.66 -5.85
C ALA A 371 -14.59 -4.38 -4.68
N PHE A 372 -13.91 -4.46 -3.53
CA PHE A 372 -14.44 -5.10 -2.32
C PHE A 372 -15.71 -4.41 -1.80
N ARG A 373 -15.76 -3.07 -1.84
CA ARG A 373 -16.96 -2.32 -1.48
C ARG A 373 -18.16 -2.67 -2.37
N ARG A 374 -17.95 -2.70 -3.70
CA ARG A 374 -19.02 -3.04 -4.64
C ARG A 374 -19.56 -4.44 -4.41
N GLU A 375 -18.66 -5.40 -4.18
CA GLU A 375 -19.03 -6.78 -3.90
C GLU A 375 -19.86 -6.87 -2.61
N ARG A 376 -19.43 -6.20 -1.54
CA ARG A 376 -20.20 -6.12 -0.30
C ARG A 376 -21.57 -5.47 -0.49
N ASP A 377 -21.64 -4.38 -1.25
CA ASP A 377 -22.89 -3.68 -1.51
C ASP A 377 -23.85 -4.55 -2.33
N THR A 378 -23.34 -5.32 -3.30
CA THR A 378 -24.15 -6.31 -4.03
C THR A 378 -24.64 -7.45 -3.14
N PHE A 379 -23.80 -7.99 -2.27
CA PHE A 379 -24.22 -9.01 -1.30
C PHE A 379 -25.28 -8.47 -0.34
N GLN A 380 -25.14 -7.24 0.12
CA GLN A 380 -26.12 -6.60 0.99
C GLN A 380 -27.46 -6.39 0.27
N HIS A 381 -27.46 -5.99 -1.00
CA HIS A 381 -28.68 -5.87 -1.80
C HIS A 381 -29.38 -7.21 -2.03
N HIS A 382 -28.63 -8.29 -2.29
CA HIS A 382 -29.20 -9.64 -2.41
C HIS A 382 -29.71 -10.19 -1.08
N ALA A 383 -29.05 -9.86 0.03
CA ALA A 383 -29.48 -10.26 1.37
C ALA A 383 -30.73 -9.53 1.89
N GLU A 384 -31.19 -8.47 1.21
CA GLU A 384 -32.34 -7.65 1.61
C GLU A 384 -33.65 -7.98 0.89
N ARG A 385 -33.60 -8.92 -0.07
CA ARG A 385 -34.75 -9.29 -0.92
C ARG A 385 -35.24 -10.70 -0.60
N ASP A 386 -36.53 -10.93 -0.74
CA ASP A 386 -37.13 -12.25 -0.67
C ASP A 386 -36.86 -13.02 -1.97
N ALA A 387 -36.34 -14.25 -1.86
CA ALA A 387 -35.90 -15.03 -3.02
C ALA A 387 -37.06 -15.47 -3.93
N LEU A 388 -38.26 -15.66 -3.36
CA LEU A 388 -39.43 -16.09 -4.12
C LEU A 388 -40.07 -14.91 -4.85
N THR A 389 -40.35 -13.83 -4.13
CA THR A 389 -41.23 -12.75 -4.60
C THR A 389 -40.46 -11.51 -5.08
N GLY A 390 -39.17 -11.39 -4.77
CA GLY A 390 -38.32 -10.28 -5.20
C GLY A 390 -38.57 -8.95 -4.48
N VAL A 391 -39.51 -8.87 -3.53
CA VAL A 391 -39.73 -7.68 -2.66
C VAL A 391 -38.73 -7.68 -1.50
N PHE A 392 -38.75 -6.69 -0.60
CA PHE A 392 -37.86 -6.73 0.56
C PHE A 392 -38.17 -7.93 1.45
N ASN A 393 -37.17 -8.58 2.04
CA ASN A 393 -37.43 -9.56 3.10
C ASN A 393 -37.68 -8.84 4.44
N ARG A 394 -38.00 -9.58 5.51
CA ARG A 394 -38.25 -9.02 6.85
C ARG A 394 -37.18 -8.04 7.30
N ALA A 395 -35.90 -8.45 7.28
CA ALA A 395 -34.77 -7.62 7.71
C ALA A 395 -34.55 -6.39 6.81
N GLY A 396 -34.84 -6.50 5.51
CA GLY A 396 -34.88 -5.37 4.60
C GLY A 396 -35.98 -4.40 5.00
N THR A 397 -37.19 -4.90 5.19
CA THR A 397 -38.40 -4.10 5.47
C THR A 397 -38.27 -3.33 6.78
N GLU A 398 -37.87 -3.97 7.88
CA GLU A 398 -37.67 -3.33 9.19
C GLU A 398 -36.68 -2.15 9.09
N ARG A 399 -35.56 -2.31 8.38
CA ARG A 399 -34.60 -1.22 8.15
C ARG A 399 -35.19 -0.05 7.37
N ARG A 400 -36.09 -0.31 6.42
CA ARG A 400 -36.75 0.77 5.66
C ARG A 400 -37.79 1.48 6.52
N ILE A 401 -38.44 0.79 7.46
CA ILE A 401 -39.34 1.41 8.44
C ILE A 401 -38.54 2.31 9.39
N ASP A 402 -37.39 1.85 9.90
CA ASP A 402 -36.52 2.68 10.75
C ASP A 402 -36.15 4.00 10.05
N TRP A 403 -35.78 3.92 8.77
CA TRP A 403 -35.44 5.08 7.96
C TRP A 403 -36.66 5.98 7.70
N ALA A 404 -37.82 5.39 7.41
CA ALA A 404 -39.05 6.13 7.18
C ALA A 404 -39.52 6.86 8.45
N ILE A 405 -39.44 6.24 9.63
CA ILE A 405 -39.75 6.88 10.92
C ILE A 405 -38.81 8.06 11.17
N ALA A 406 -37.50 7.86 10.97
CA ALA A 406 -36.51 8.92 11.17
C ALA A 406 -36.75 10.11 10.22
N ARG A 407 -37.11 9.83 8.96
CA ARG A 407 -37.45 10.86 7.97
C ARG A 407 -38.74 11.59 8.33
N ALA A 408 -39.82 10.87 8.61
CA ALA A 408 -41.12 11.43 8.99
C ALA A 408 -41.01 12.35 10.22
N ARG A 409 -40.23 11.95 11.23
CA ARG A 409 -39.93 12.80 12.40
C ARG A 409 -39.17 14.07 12.05
N LYS A 410 -38.17 13.98 11.16
CA LYS A 410 -37.34 15.11 10.75
C LYS A 410 -38.10 16.10 9.88
N GLU A 411 -38.94 15.60 8.97
CA GLU A 411 -39.67 16.38 7.98
C GLU A 411 -41.08 16.78 8.46
N ALA A 412 -41.50 16.30 9.63
CA ALA A 412 -42.84 16.46 10.19
C ALA A 412 -43.95 15.99 9.21
N THR A 413 -43.69 14.89 8.49
CA THR A 413 -44.65 14.26 7.58
C THR A 413 -45.30 13.03 8.19
N ASP A 414 -46.46 12.66 7.66
CA ASP A 414 -47.15 11.44 8.07
C ASP A 414 -46.41 10.19 7.56
N LEU A 415 -46.54 9.09 8.30
CA LEU A 415 -46.09 7.76 7.89
C LEU A 415 -47.15 6.76 8.32
N SER A 416 -47.50 5.83 7.44
CA SER A 416 -48.35 4.69 7.81
C SER A 416 -47.75 3.38 7.32
N VAL A 417 -48.10 2.29 7.99
CA VAL A 417 -47.78 0.93 7.53
C VAL A 417 -49.05 0.11 7.39
N LEU A 418 -49.03 -0.81 6.42
CA LEU A 418 -50.08 -1.82 6.24
C LEU A 418 -49.48 -3.20 6.45
N PHE A 419 -50.07 -3.99 7.32
CA PHE A 419 -49.73 -5.40 7.52
C PHE A 419 -50.80 -6.24 6.82
N LEU A 420 -50.39 -7.01 5.81
CA LEU A 420 -51.26 -7.78 4.95
C LEU A 420 -51.02 -9.27 5.16
N ASP A 421 -52.08 -10.05 5.15
CA ASP A 421 -52.01 -11.50 5.20
C ASP A 421 -53.01 -12.13 4.24
N LEU A 422 -52.52 -13.09 3.45
CA LEU A 422 -53.31 -13.79 2.44
C LEU A 422 -54.24 -14.80 3.12
N ASP A 423 -55.55 -14.56 3.05
CA ASP A 423 -56.55 -15.35 3.75
C ASP A 423 -56.52 -16.81 3.26
N HIS A 424 -56.61 -17.76 4.20
CA HIS A 424 -56.68 -19.20 3.93
C HIS A 424 -55.47 -19.78 3.16
N PHE A 425 -54.29 -19.13 3.20
CA PHE A 425 -53.11 -19.60 2.46
C PHE A 425 -52.68 -21.03 2.81
N LYS A 426 -52.76 -21.42 4.08
CA LYS A 426 -52.51 -22.81 4.49
C LYS A 426 -53.43 -23.80 3.75
N GLN A 427 -54.72 -23.48 3.63
CA GLN A 427 -55.67 -24.34 2.91
C GLN A 427 -55.35 -24.43 1.41
N ILE A 428 -54.85 -23.34 0.81
CA ILE A 428 -54.35 -23.34 -0.57
C ILE A 428 -53.19 -24.32 -0.74
N ASN A 429 -52.20 -24.25 0.15
CA ASN A 429 -51.06 -25.17 0.13
C ASN A 429 -51.50 -26.63 0.35
N ASP A 430 -52.39 -26.86 1.31
CA ASP A 430 -52.87 -28.20 1.65
C ASP A 430 -53.71 -28.82 0.51
N THR A 431 -54.41 -28.00 -0.28
CA THR A 431 -55.31 -28.47 -1.36
C THR A 431 -54.61 -28.54 -2.72
N HIS A 432 -53.75 -27.57 -3.05
CA HIS A 432 -53.17 -27.40 -4.39
C HIS A 432 -51.64 -27.54 -4.43
N GLY A 433 -51.01 -27.78 -3.28
CA GLY A 433 -49.56 -27.93 -3.13
C GLY A 433 -48.79 -26.61 -3.07
N HIS A 434 -47.56 -26.69 -2.58
CA HIS A 434 -46.70 -25.50 -2.36
C HIS A 434 -46.43 -24.68 -3.62
N ALA A 435 -46.33 -25.31 -4.80
CA ALA A 435 -46.12 -24.58 -6.05
C ALA A 435 -47.30 -23.64 -6.38
N ALA A 436 -48.53 -24.04 -6.04
CA ALA A 436 -49.70 -23.18 -6.19
C ALA A 436 -49.70 -22.04 -5.17
N GLY A 437 -49.28 -22.31 -3.92
CA GLY A 437 -49.04 -21.27 -2.93
C GLY A 437 -48.01 -20.23 -3.39
N ASP A 438 -46.88 -20.67 -3.94
CA ASP A 438 -45.85 -19.79 -4.50
C ASP A 438 -46.36 -18.93 -5.66
N ALA A 439 -47.21 -19.51 -6.52
CA ALA A 439 -47.89 -18.76 -7.58
C ALA A 439 -48.85 -17.69 -7.02
N CYS A 440 -49.60 -18.01 -5.96
CA CYS A 440 -50.47 -17.05 -5.26
C CYS A 440 -49.67 -15.90 -4.64
N LEU A 441 -48.53 -16.16 -4.01
CA LEU A 441 -47.67 -15.13 -3.43
C LEU A 441 -47.09 -14.20 -4.50
N ASN A 442 -46.64 -14.75 -5.62
CA ASN A 442 -46.15 -13.97 -6.75
C ASN A 442 -47.26 -13.13 -7.40
N ALA A 443 -48.46 -13.69 -7.55
CA ALA A 443 -49.62 -12.96 -8.04
C ALA A 443 -50.00 -11.82 -7.09
N LEU A 444 -49.98 -12.05 -5.77
CA LEU A 444 -50.26 -11.04 -4.76
C LEU A 444 -49.29 -9.86 -4.87
N VAL A 445 -47.99 -10.13 -4.93
CA VAL A 445 -46.96 -9.10 -5.09
C VAL A 445 -47.15 -8.32 -6.38
N ARG A 446 -47.45 -8.99 -7.50
CA ARG A 446 -47.71 -8.31 -8.77
C ARG A 446 -48.93 -7.39 -8.69
N VAL A 447 -50.01 -7.87 -8.07
CA VAL A 447 -51.24 -7.09 -7.89
C VAL A 447 -51.01 -5.88 -7.00
N ILE A 448 -50.32 -6.04 -5.87
CA ILE A 448 -49.97 -4.92 -4.98
C ILE A 448 -49.03 -3.94 -5.69
N GLY A 449 -48.06 -4.46 -6.45
CA GLY A 449 -47.06 -3.69 -7.20
C GLY A 449 -47.67 -2.67 -8.16
N GLU A 450 -48.83 -2.99 -8.75
CA GLU A 450 -49.57 -2.11 -9.66
C GLU A 450 -50.37 -1.01 -8.92
N GLU A 451 -50.58 -1.16 -7.60
CA GLU A 451 -51.26 -0.18 -6.74
C GLU A 451 -50.28 0.73 -5.99
N LEU A 452 -48.97 0.45 -6.05
CA LEU A 452 -47.92 1.22 -5.38
C LEU A 452 -47.76 2.61 -6.01
N GLN A 453 -47.63 3.63 -5.17
CA GLN A 453 -47.21 4.98 -5.59
C GLN A 453 -45.69 5.15 -5.48
N TYR A 454 -45.18 6.23 -6.06
CA TYR A 454 -43.75 6.56 -5.95
C TYR A 454 -43.37 6.78 -4.49
N GLY A 455 -42.45 5.96 -3.98
CA GLY A 455 -41.99 6.01 -2.60
C GLY A 455 -42.59 4.92 -1.70
N ASP A 456 -43.68 4.27 -2.11
CA ASP A 456 -44.22 3.12 -1.39
C ASP A 456 -43.27 1.92 -1.47
N LEU A 457 -43.17 1.16 -0.38
CA LEU A 457 -42.30 0.00 -0.31
C LEU A 457 -43.10 -1.21 0.16
N LEU A 458 -42.85 -2.36 -0.46
CA LEU A 458 -43.44 -3.64 -0.08
C LEU A 458 -42.34 -4.59 0.38
N GLY A 459 -42.64 -5.34 1.44
CA GLY A 459 -41.79 -6.41 1.94
C GLY A 459 -42.58 -7.63 2.36
N ARG A 460 -41.96 -8.80 2.27
CA ARG A 460 -42.47 -10.07 2.79
C ARG A 460 -41.94 -10.25 4.21
N TYR A 461 -42.84 -10.21 5.17
CA TYR A 461 -42.52 -10.23 6.60
C TYR A 461 -42.49 -11.66 7.16
N GLY A 462 -43.31 -12.55 6.60
CA GLY A 462 -43.43 -13.96 6.97
C GLY A 462 -43.79 -14.85 5.78
N GLY A 463 -44.35 -16.03 6.04
CA GLY A 463 -44.70 -17.00 4.98
C GLY A 463 -45.71 -16.44 3.98
N GLU A 464 -46.85 -15.96 4.50
CA GLU A 464 -47.97 -15.38 3.74
C GLU A 464 -48.22 -13.91 4.09
N GLU A 465 -47.33 -13.33 4.88
CA GLU A 465 -47.44 -12.02 5.50
C GLU A 465 -46.58 -11.00 4.76
N PHE A 466 -47.17 -9.84 4.45
CA PHE A 466 -46.52 -8.73 3.79
C PHE A 466 -46.69 -7.45 4.60
N LEU A 467 -45.70 -6.57 4.51
CA LEU A 467 -45.69 -5.29 5.19
C LEU A 467 -45.37 -4.21 4.17
N MET A 468 -46.28 -3.23 4.08
CA MET A 468 -46.17 -2.09 3.18
C MET A 468 -45.87 -0.83 3.99
N ILE A 469 -44.95 -0.02 3.48
CA ILE A 469 -44.54 1.26 4.07
C ILE A 469 -45.08 2.35 3.15
N LEU A 470 -45.82 3.29 3.73
CA LEU A 470 -46.43 4.43 3.03
C LEU A 470 -45.85 5.73 3.59
N PRO A 471 -44.73 6.23 3.05
CA PRO A 471 -44.20 7.54 3.41
C PRO A 471 -45.18 8.64 3.02
N ASP A 472 -45.21 9.72 3.79
CA ASP A 472 -46.02 10.91 3.52
C ASP A 472 -47.53 10.62 3.46
N ALA A 473 -47.98 9.54 4.13
CA ALA A 473 -49.34 9.04 4.12
C ALA A 473 -49.98 9.01 5.51
N GLY A 474 -50.96 9.89 5.74
CA GLY A 474 -51.81 9.85 6.93
C GLY A 474 -52.86 8.74 6.89
N ARG A 475 -53.59 8.56 7.99
CA ARG A 475 -54.58 7.48 8.20
C ARG A 475 -55.58 7.31 7.05
N ARG A 476 -56.12 8.42 6.53
CA ARG A 476 -57.13 8.40 5.45
C ARG A 476 -56.53 7.86 4.15
N HIS A 477 -55.38 8.39 3.73
CA HIS A 477 -54.70 7.95 2.52
C HIS A 477 -54.31 6.47 2.61
N ALA A 478 -53.75 6.06 3.75
CA ALA A 478 -53.38 4.68 4.00
C ALA A 478 -54.59 3.73 3.94
N ARG A 479 -55.76 4.15 4.45
CA ARG A 479 -57.00 3.37 4.38
C ARG A 479 -57.49 3.22 2.94
N ASP A 480 -57.47 4.30 2.17
CA ASP A 480 -57.89 4.28 0.77
C ASP A 480 -56.96 3.36 -0.06
N THR A 481 -55.65 3.41 0.19
CA THR A 481 -54.67 2.51 -0.44
C THR A 481 -54.90 1.05 -0.04
N ALA A 482 -55.14 0.77 1.25
CA ALA A 482 -55.48 -0.57 1.71
C ALA A 482 -56.76 -1.12 1.06
N GLU A 483 -57.78 -0.29 0.85
CA GLU A 483 -59.04 -0.72 0.24
C GLU A 483 -58.88 -1.01 -1.25
N ARG A 484 -58.11 -0.18 -1.98
CA ARG A 484 -57.75 -0.49 -3.37
C ARG A 484 -57.04 -1.83 -3.49
N ILE A 485 -56.04 -2.07 -2.63
CA ILE A 485 -55.31 -3.35 -2.60
C ILE A 485 -56.26 -4.51 -2.33
N ARG A 486 -57.11 -4.41 -1.29
CA ARG A 486 -58.05 -5.47 -0.91
C ARG A 486 -58.98 -5.84 -2.07
N VAL A 487 -59.53 -4.85 -2.76
CA VAL A 487 -60.41 -5.04 -3.92
C VAL A 487 -59.64 -5.63 -5.11
N ALA A 488 -58.46 -5.09 -5.42
CA ALA A 488 -57.63 -5.57 -6.53
C ALA A 488 -57.19 -7.03 -6.35
N VAL A 489 -56.84 -7.43 -5.13
CA VAL A 489 -56.50 -8.82 -4.79
C VAL A 489 -57.70 -9.73 -5.04
N GLY A 490 -58.88 -9.37 -4.51
CA GLY A 490 -60.13 -10.12 -4.71
C GLY A 490 -60.53 -10.32 -6.17
N GLN A 491 -60.21 -9.37 -7.05
CA GLN A 491 -60.63 -9.40 -8.45
C GLN A 491 -59.62 -10.07 -9.39
N ARG A 492 -58.32 -9.98 -9.09
CA ARG A 492 -57.24 -10.26 -10.07
C ARG A 492 -56.31 -11.38 -9.64
N CYS A 493 -56.06 -11.54 -8.35
CA CYS A 493 -55.00 -12.41 -7.84
C CYS A 493 -55.24 -13.88 -8.21
N ALA A 494 -56.47 -14.38 -8.05
CA ALA A 494 -56.83 -15.75 -8.42
C ALA A 494 -56.58 -16.04 -9.92
N LYS A 495 -56.95 -15.12 -10.80
CA LYS A 495 -56.74 -15.27 -12.26
C LYS A 495 -55.26 -15.30 -12.63
N LEU A 496 -54.44 -14.48 -11.96
CA LEU A 496 -52.99 -14.44 -12.18
C LEU A 496 -52.28 -15.68 -11.63
N ALA A 497 -52.78 -16.25 -10.54
CA ALA A 497 -52.24 -17.46 -9.92
C ALA A 497 -52.76 -18.77 -10.55
N GLY A 498 -53.78 -18.70 -11.42
CA GLY A 498 -54.44 -19.89 -11.99
C GLY A 498 -55.35 -20.62 -11.00
N MET A 499 -55.88 -19.91 -10.00
CA MET A 499 -56.73 -20.47 -8.96
C MET A 499 -58.21 -20.43 -9.34
N PRO A 500 -59.00 -21.46 -8.97
CA PRO A 500 -60.43 -21.52 -9.26
C PRO A 500 -61.24 -20.55 -8.40
N ASP A 501 -60.82 -20.32 -7.15
CA ASP A 501 -61.54 -19.49 -6.18
C ASP A 501 -60.87 -18.12 -5.99
N PRO A 502 -61.65 -17.05 -5.73
CA PRO A 502 -61.11 -15.74 -5.41
C PRO A 502 -60.20 -15.76 -4.18
N LEU A 503 -59.05 -15.10 -4.29
CA LEU A 503 -58.12 -14.90 -3.18
C LEU A 503 -58.44 -13.59 -2.45
N THR A 504 -58.47 -13.59 -1.12
CA THR A 504 -58.72 -12.39 -0.32
C THR A 504 -57.58 -12.11 0.65
N VAL A 505 -57.49 -10.87 1.13
CA VAL A 505 -56.45 -10.42 2.05
C VAL A 505 -57.09 -9.72 3.25
N SER A 506 -56.56 -9.99 4.43
CA SER A 506 -56.87 -9.24 5.65
C SER A 506 -55.77 -8.21 5.89
N ILE A 507 -56.14 -6.95 6.15
CA ILE A 507 -55.19 -5.83 6.25
C ILE A 507 -55.35 -5.12 7.59
N GLY A 508 -54.24 -4.96 8.30
CA GLY A 508 -54.10 -4.09 9.45
C GLY A 508 -53.38 -2.81 9.10
N LEU A 509 -53.92 -1.67 9.51
CA LEU A 509 -53.33 -0.36 9.25
C LEU A 509 -52.88 0.29 10.56
N ALA A 510 -51.68 0.85 10.59
CA ALA A 510 -51.24 1.72 11.68
C ALA A 510 -50.56 2.99 11.15
N GLN A 511 -51.03 4.16 11.58
CA GLN A 511 -50.32 5.42 11.36
C GLN A 511 -49.24 5.57 12.45
N CYS A 512 -48.04 5.99 12.05
CA CYS A 512 -46.92 6.28 12.95
C CYS A 512 -47.24 7.47 13.84
N THR A 513 -46.92 7.34 15.13
CA THR A 513 -46.98 8.41 16.13
C THR A 513 -45.57 8.83 16.55
N HIS A 514 -45.45 9.93 17.28
CA HIS A 514 -44.16 10.49 17.66
C HIS A 514 -43.28 9.50 18.45
N ASN A 515 -43.89 8.66 19.30
CA ASN A 515 -43.19 7.73 20.19
C ASN A 515 -42.96 6.34 19.58
N ASP A 516 -43.38 6.10 18.34
CA ASP A 516 -43.27 4.78 17.76
C ASP A 516 -41.83 4.38 17.43
N THR A 517 -41.51 3.13 17.72
CA THR A 517 -40.37 2.41 17.16
C THR A 517 -40.87 1.54 16.01
N THR A 518 -39.96 1.00 15.20
CA THR A 518 -40.33 -0.01 14.19
C THR A 518 -41.10 -1.16 14.82
N VAL A 519 -40.68 -1.64 15.99
CA VAL A 519 -41.37 -2.71 16.72
C VAL A 519 -42.79 -2.31 17.09
N SER A 520 -42.99 -1.17 17.78
CA SER A 520 -44.33 -0.77 18.23
C SER A 520 -45.28 -0.49 17.07
N LEU A 521 -44.79 0.11 15.99
CA LEU A 521 -45.59 0.42 14.80
C LEU A 521 -46.04 -0.86 14.08
N VAL A 522 -45.12 -1.81 13.90
CA VAL A 522 -45.42 -3.09 13.24
C VAL A 522 -46.34 -3.94 14.10
N THR A 523 -46.10 -4.05 15.42
CA THR A 523 -46.99 -4.76 16.34
C THR A 523 -48.42 -4.22 16.28
N ARG A 524 -48.60 -2.89 16.27
CA ARG A 524 -49.94 -2.29 16.18
C ARG A 524 -50.64 -2.59 14.86
N ALA A 525 -49.89 -2.66 13.75
CA ALA A 525 -50.45 -3.05 12.46
C ALA A 525 -50.80 -4.54 12.40
N ASP A 526 -49.97 -5.40 13.00
CA ASP A 526 -50.21 -6.85 13.10
C ASP A 526 -51.46 -7.16 13.94
N GLU A 527 -51.59 -6.54 15.12
CA GLU A 527 -52.79 -6.69 15.96
C GLU A 527 -54.07 -6.28 15.22
N ALA A 528 -54.02 -5.21 14.43
CA ALA A 528 -55.12 -4.79 13.58
C ALA A 528 -55.42 -5.83 12.48
N MET A 529 -54.40 -6.36 11.80
CA MET A 529 -54.57 -7.40 10.78
C MET A 529 -55.22 -8.65 11.39
N TYR A 530 -54.82 -9.02 12.61
CA TYR A 530 -55.44 -10.13 13.34
C TYR A 530 -56.90 -9.84 13.71
N ALA A 531 -57.23 -8.60 14.09
CA ALA A 531 -58.61 -8.19 14.32
C ALA A 531 -59.47 -8.28 13.03
N ALA A 532 -58.90 -7.90 11.87
CA ALA A 532 -59.55 -8.07 10.57
C ALA A 532 -59.85 -9.54 10.27
N LYS A 533 -58.90 -10.45 10.53
CA LYS A 533 -59.11 -11.90 10.41
C LYS A 533 -60.25 -12.40 11.30
N ARG A 534 -60.23 -12.03 12.59
CA ARG A 534 -61.26 -12.45 13.57
C ARG A 534 -62.65 -11.95 13.25
N ALA A 535 -62.75 -10.75 12.66
CA ALA A 535 -64.04 -10.17 12.31
C ALA A 535 -64.65 -10.76 11.02
N GLY A 536 -63.99 -11.74 10.39
CA GLY A 536 -64.51 -12.46 9.22
C GLY A 536 -63.69 -12.26 7.94
N ARG A 537 -62.41 -11.86 8.06
CA ARG A 537 -61.45 -11.75 6.95
C ARG A 537 -61.88 -10.76 5.85
N ASN A 538 -61.10 -10.69 4.77
CA ASN A 538 -61.33 -9.84 3.60
C ASN A 538 -61.75 -8.40 3.95
N ARG A 539 -61.00 -7.77 4.87
CA ARG A 539 -61.32 -6.44 5.38
C ARG A 539 -60.09 -5.72 5.92
N ILE A 540 -60.29 -4.45 6.23
CA ILE A 540 -59.31 -3.60 6.87
C ILE A 540 -59.72 -3.38 8.33
N ALA A 541 -58.76 -3.44 9.24
CA ALA A 541 -58.90 -2.90 10.58
C ALA A 541 -57.79 -1.87 10.85
N ILE A 542 -58.08 -0.93 11.73
CA ILE A 542 -57.16 0.16 12.07
C ILE A 542 -56.68 -0.06 13.50
N GLY A 543 -55.37 -0.07 13.69
CA GLY A 543 -54.74 -0.09 15.00
C GLY A 543 -54.74 1.31 15.58
N GLU A 544 -55.54 1.52 16.64
CA GLU A 544 -55.54 2.78 17.37
C GLU A 544 -54.29 2.85 18.27
N PRO A 545 -53.62 4.01 18.36
CA PRO A 545 -52.53 4.18 19.31
C PRO A 545 -53.07 4.00 20.74
N ALA A 546 -52.24 3.43 21.62
CA ALA A 546 -52.60 3.34 23.04
C ALA A 546 -52.93 4.75 23.57
N PRO A 547 -53.97 4.91 24.41
CA PRO A 547 -54.27 6.19 25.03
C PRO A 547 -53.04 6.67 25.81
N ALA A 548 -52.67 7.94 25.59
CA ALA A 548 -51.49 8.58 26.16
C ALA A 548 -51.53 8.70 27.69
#